data_AF-E5RFK1-F1
#
_entry.id   AF-E5RFK1-F1
#
_cell.length_a   1.000
_cell.length_b   1.000
_cell.length_c   1.000
_cell.angle_alpha   90.00
_cell.angle_beta   90.00
_cell.angle_gamma   90.00
#
_symmetry.space_group_name_H-M   'P 1'
#
loop_
_entity.id
_entity.type
_entity.pdbx_description
1 polymer ?
#
loop_
_entity_poly.entity_id
_entity_poly.type
_entity_poly.pdbx_seq_one_letter_code
_entity_poly.pdbx_strand_id
1 'polypeptide(L)'
;MLQINQMFSVQLSLGEQTWESEGSSIKKAQQAVANKALTESTLPKPVQKPPKSNVNNNPGSITPTVELNGLAMKRGEPAIYRPLDPKPFPNYRANYNFRGMYNQRYHCPVPKIFYVQLTVGNNEFFGEGKTRQAARHNAAMKALQALQNEPIPERSPQNGESGKDVDDDKDANKSEISLVFEIALKRNMPVSFEVIKESGPPHM
;
A
#
# COMPACT_ATOMS: atom_id res chain seq x y z
N MET A 1 35.91 30.96 -16.48
CA MET A 1 35.85 29.53 -16.86
C MET A 1 34.49 29.28 -17.50
N LEU A 2 34.44 29.00 -18.80
CA LEU A 2 33.20 28.58 -19.44
C LEU A 2 32.98 27.11 -19.09
N GLN A 3 31.97 26.81 -18.27
CA GLN A 3 31.58 25.44 -17.99
C GLN A 3 30.90 24.89 -19.24
N ILE A 4 31.65 24.18 -20.08
CA ILE A 4 31.11 23.50 -21.26
C ILE A 4 30.39 22.26 -20.73
N ASN A 5 29.10 22.40 -20.43
CA ASN A 5 28.26 21.30 -19.99
C ASN A 5 28.01 20.35 -21.17
N GLN A 6 28.12 19.04 -20.93
CA GLN A 6 27.67 18.01 -21.86
C GLN A 6 26.19 18.24 -22.19
N MET A 7 25.85 18.32 -23.48
CA MET A 7 24.50 18.48 -23.99
C MET A 7 24.07 17.22 -24.73
N PHE A 8 22.84 16.81 -24.48
CA PHE A 8 22.19 15.68 -25.14
C PHE A 8 20.93 16.18 -25.83
N SER A 9 20.81 15.91 -27.13
CA SER A 9 19.60 16.18 -27.90
C SER A 9 18.81 14.88 -28.03
N VAL A 10 17.54 14.91 -27.61
CA VAL A 10 16.64 13.76 -27.58
C VAL A 10 15.38 14.07 -28.38
N GLN A 11 14.99 13.13 -29.23
CA GLN A 11 13.72 13.10 -29.92
C GLN A 11 12.71 12.24 -29.17
N LEU A 12 11.46 12.68 -29.15
CA LEU A 12 10.30 11.92 -28.71
C LEU A 12 9.36 11.77 -29.91
N SER A 13 8.99 10.54 -30.25
CA SER A 13 7.89 10.25 -31.17
C SER A 13 6.65 9.81 -30.39
N LEU A 14 5.49 10.38 -30.71
CA LEU A 14 4.18 9.97 -30.18
C LEU A 14 3.22 9.83 -31.37
N GLY A 15 3.00 8.59 -31.82
CA GLY A 15 2.22 8.35 -33.05
C GLY A 15 2.88 8.98 -34.28
N GLU A 16 2.25 9.99 -34.87
CA GLU A 16 2.74 10.70 -36.07
C GLU A 16 3.50 12.00 -35.75
N GLN A 17 3.51 12.44 -34.49
CA GLN A 17 4.15 13.68 -34.08
C GLN A 17 5.53 13.41 -33.47
N THR A 18 6.48 14.28 -33.78
CA THR A 18 7.85 14.21 -33.24
C THR A 18 8.25 15.55 -32.62
N TRP A 19 8.91 15.48 -31.47
CA TRP A 19 9.48 16.63 -30.79
C TRP A 19 10.94 16.39 -30.48
N GLU A 20 11.71 17.47 -30.50
CA GLU A 20 13.12 17.45 -30.14
C GLU A 20 13.39 18.46 -29.05
N SER A 21 14.22 18.07 -28.07
CA SER A 21 14.72 18.97 -27.05
C SER A 21 16.13 18.60 -26.61
N GLU A 22 16.80 19.55 -25.97
CA GLU A 22 18.17 19.38 -25.47
C GLU A 22 18.20 19.46 -23.94
N GLY A 23 19.14 18.75 -23.33
CA GLY A 23 19.33 18.77 -21.88
C GLY A 23 20.76 18.51 -21.47
N SER A 24 21.11 18.91 -20.24
CA SER A 24 22.44 18.68 -19.65
C SER A 24 22.72 17.21 -19.28
N SER A 25 21.74 16.32 -19.47
CA SER A 25 21.81 14.88 -19.26
C SER A 25 20.69 14.21 -20.07
N ILE A 26 20.88 12.97 -20.51
CA ILE A 26 19.87 12.17 -21.23
C ILE A 26 18.51 12.21 -20.51
N LYS A 27 18.50 12.02 -19.19
CA LYS A 27 17.27 12.05 -18.39
C LYS A 27 16.59 13.42 -18.42
N LYS A 28 17.37 14.50 -18.34
CA LYS A 28 16.86 15.87 -18.41
C LYS A 28 16.35 16.23 -19.81
N ALA A 29 17.04 15.78 -20.86
CA ALA A 29 16.61 15.94 -22.24
C ALA A 29 15.33 15.14 -22.53
N GLN A 30 15.20 13.92 -22.00
CA GLN A 30 13.96 13.12 -22.06
C GLN A 30 12.80 13.81 -21.32
N GLN A 31 13.06 14.36 -20.14
CA GLN A 31 12.05 15.08 -19.38
C GLN A 31 11.63 16.38 -20.07
N ALA A 32 12.59 17.11 -20.66
CA ALA A 32 12.34 18.33 -21.41
C ALA A 32 11.53 18.07 -22.70
N VAL A 33 11.85 17.01 -23.44
CA VAL A 33 11.13 16.66 -24.67
C VAL A 33 9.71 16.17 -24.35
N ALA A 34 9.55 15.42 -23.26
CA ALA A 34 8.24 15.00 -22.77
C ALA A 34 7.39 16.22 -22.38
N ASN A 35 7.98 17.19 -21.67
CA ASN A 35 7.31 18.46 -21.36
C ASN A 35 6.89 19.21 -22.62
N LYS A 36 7.79 19.34 -23.59
CA LYS A 36 7.53 20.01 -24.86
C LYS A 36 6.39 19.34 -25.63
N ALA A 37 6.38 18.01 -25.70
CA ALA A 37 5.30 17.25 -26.31
C ALA A 37 3.96 17.48 -25.60
N LEU A 38 3.94 17.56 -24.27
CA LEU A 38 2.72 17.83 -23.50
C LEU A 38 2.19 19.27 -23.67
N THR A 39 3.06 20.25 -23.93
CA THR A 39 2.66 21.65 -24.15
C THR A 39 2.26 21.93 -25.59
N GLU A 40 2.94 21.31 -26.56
CA GLU A 40 2.69 21.54 -27.99
C GLU A 40 1.63 20.59 -28.57
N SER A 41 1.46 19.40 -27.99
CA SER A 41 0.38 18.52 -28.43
C SER A 41 -0.98 19.14 -28.06
N THR A 42 -1.86 19.23 -29.04
CA THR A 42 -3.28 19.60 -28.86
C THR A 42 -4.10 18.49 -28.21
N LEU A 43 -3.44 17.47 -27.66
CA LEU A 43 -4.08 16.33 -27.04
C LEU A 43 -4.61 16.76 -25.67
N PRO A 44 -5.92 16.59 -25.38
CA PRO A 44 -6.44 16.92 -24.07
C PRO A 44 -5.73 16.05 -23.03
N LYS A 45 -5.19 16.71 -22.00
CA LYS A 45 -4.60 16.06 -20.83
C LYS A 45 -5.62 15.07 -20.29
N PRO A 46 -5.20 13.84 -19.95
CA PRO A 46 -6.12 12.87 -19.39
C PRO A 46 -6.75 13.49 -18.15
N VAL A 47 -8.06 13.67 -18.17
CA VAL A 47 -8.82 14.18 -17.02
C VAL A 47 -8.43 13.31 -15.83
N GLN A 48 -7.92 13.94 -14.77
CA GLN A 48 -7.67 13.26 -13.51
C GLN A 48 -8.99 12.55 -13.18
N LYS A 49 -8.95 11.22 -13.10
CA LYS A 49 -10.14 10.48 -12.69
C LYS A 49 -10.57 11.11 -11.36
N PRO A 50 -11.85 11.48 -11.17
CA PRO A 50 -12.30 11.97 -9.89
C PRO A 50 -11.77 11.00 -8.83
N PRO A 51 -11.22 11.51 -7.71
CA PRO A 51 -10.66 10.65 -6.68
C PRO A 51 -11.71 9.59 -6.45
N LYS A 52 -11.34 8.33 -6.68
CA LYS A 52 -12.24 7.23 -6.39
C LYS A 52 -12.65 7.49 -4.95
N SER A 53 -13.90 7.88 -4.76
CA SER A 53 -14.49 7.93 -3.44
C SER A 53 -14.12 6.61 -2.78
N ASN A 54 -13.79 6.66 -1.49
CA ASN A 54 -13.42 5.52 -0.63
C ASN A 54 -14.52 4.45 -0.60
N VAL A 55 -14.84 3.87 -1.75
CA VAL A 55 -15.82 2.81 -2.01
C VAL A 55 -15.07 1.51 -2.30
N ASN A 56 -13.73 1.55 -2.34
CA ASN A 56 -12.89 0.34 -2.27
C ASN A 56 -12.84 -0.27 -0.85
N ASN A 57 -13.78 0.08 0.02
CA ASN A 57 -14.15 -0.79 1.14
C ASN A 57 -14.84 -2.04 0.58
N ASN A 58 -14.15 -2.81 -0.27
CA ASN A 58 -14.53 -4.19 -0.50
C ASN A 58 -14.28 -4.89 0.83
N PRO A 59 -15.30 -5.36 1.56
CA PRO A 59 -15.16 -5.98 2.89
C PRO A 59 -14.38 -7.31 2.88
N GLY A 60 -13.66 -7.61 1.79
CA GLY A 60 -12.78 -8.77 1.64
C GLY A 60 -11.42 -8.48 0.98
N SER A 61 -11.08 -7.23 0.61
CA SER A 61 -9.77 -6.94 -0.02
C SER A 61 -8.68 -6.60 0.99
N ILE A 62 -9.04 -6.08 2.16
CA ILE A 62 -8.10 -5.70 3.22
C ILE A 62 -8.26 -6.70 4.36
N THR A 63 -7.13 -7.21 4.84
CA THR A 63 -7.15 -8.11 6.00
C THR A 63 -7.53 -7.31 7.25
N PRO A 64 -8.33 -7.88 8.17
CA PRO A 64 -8.81 -7.17 9.36
C PRO A 64 -7.67 -6.63 10.25
N THR A 65 -6.49 -7.26 10.20
CA THR A 65 -5.29 -6.78 10.90
C THR A 65 -4.74 -5.48 10.32
N VAL A 66 -4.78 -5.31 9.00
CA VAL A 66 -4.29 -4.09 8.34
C VAL A 66 -5.24 -2.93 8.61
N GLU A 67 -6.54 -3.18 8.51
CA GLU A 67 -7.56 -2.18 8.84
C GLU A 67 -7.44 -1.71 10.29
N LEU A 68 -7.28 -2.64 11.24
CA LEU A 68 -7.07 -2.30 12.64
C LEU A 68 -5.81 -1.47 12.85
N ASN A 69 -4.69 -1.87 12.23
CA ASN A 69 -3.43 -1.13 12.37
C ASN A 69 -3.56 0.30 11.81
N GLY A 70 -4.28 0.49 10.72
CA GLY A 70 -4.56 1.83 10.18
C GLY A 70 -5.38 2.69 11.13
N LEU A 71 -6.40 2.11 11.76
CA LEU A 71 -7.22 2.78 12.77
C LEU A 71 -6.40 3.14 14.02
N ALA A 72 -5.58 2.21 14.49
CA ALA A 72 -4.61 2.40 15.58
C ALA A 72 -3.68 3.61 15.32
N MET A 73 -3.11 3.70 14.12
CA MET A 73 -2.26 4.84 13.72
C MET A 73 -3.03 6.17 13.74
N LYS A 74 -4.28 6.18 13.28
CA LYS A 74 -5.12 7.38 13.31
C LYS A 74 -5.47 7.84 14.73
N ARG A 75 -5.61 6.89 15.66
CA ARG A 75 -5.88 7.17 17.08
C ARG A 75 -4.61 7.43 17.91
N GLY A 76 -3.43 7.11 17.39
CA GLY A 76 -2.16 7.20 18.13
C GLY A 76 -1.95 6.04 19.12
N GLU A 77 -2.72 4.97 18.99
CA GLU A 77 -2.71 3.82 19.90
C GLU A 77 -2.21 2.58 19.16
N PRO A 78 -0.96 2.11 19.38
CA PRO A 78 -0.41 0.98 18.62
C PRO A 78 -1.11 -0.35 18.96
N ALA A 79 -1.33 -1.18 17.94
CA ALA A 79 -1.89 -2.52 18.09
C ALA A 79 -0.79 -3.56 18.36
N ILE A 80 -0.76 -4.13 19.57
CA ILE A 80 0.24 -5.11 20.02
C ILE A 80 -0.37 -6.51 20.02
N TYR A 81 0.22 -7.44 19.26
CA TYR A 81 -0.22 -8.84 19.18
C TYR A 81 0.73 -9.75 19.96
N ARG A 82 0.20 -10.50 20.93
CA ARG A 82 0.93 -11.51 21.71
C ARG A 82 0.32 -12.89 21.45
N PRO A 83 1.05 -13.84 20.85
CA PRO A 83 0.57 -15.22 20.76
C PRO A 83 0.53 -15.82 22.17
N LEU A 84 -0.58 -16.48 22.49
CA LEU A 84 -0.72 -17.27 23.71
C LEU A 84 -0.53 -18.74 23.34
N ASP A 85 0.34 -19.43 24.07
CA ASP A 85 0.47 -20.87 23.92
C ASP A 85 -0.87 -21.53 24.31
N PRO A 86 -1.34 -22.54 23.55
CA PRO A 86 -2.50 -23.31 23.97
C PRO A 86 -2.21 -23.85 25.36
N LYS A 87 -3.08 -23.50 26.33
CA LYS A 87 -2.99 -24.03 27.69
C LYS A 87 -2.83 -25.55 27.58
N PRO A 88 -1.84 -26.17 28.26
CA PRO A 88 -1.81 -27.62 28.36
C PRO A 88 -3.17 -28.06 28.90
N PHE A 89 -3.87 -28.87 28.12
CA PHE A 89 -5.20 -29.35 28.50
C PHE A 89 -5.12 -29.91 29.92
N PRO A 90 -6.08 -29.63 30.81
CA PRO A 90 -6.23 -30.41 32.03
C PRO A 90 -6.29 -31.87 31.59
N ASN A 91 -5.46 -32.73 32.18
CA ASN A 91 -5.51 -34.17 32.00
C ASN A 91 -6.93 -34.64 32.29
N TYR A 92 -7.81 -34.64 31.28
CA TYR A 92 -9.00 -35.46 31.28
C TYR A 92 -8.46 -36.87 31.20
N ARG A 93 -8.12 -37.44 32.37
CA ARG A 93 -8.04 -38.87 32.56
C ARG A 93 -9.43 -39.38 32.23
N ALA A 94 -9.67 -39.71 30.97
CA ALA A 94 -10.80 -40.50 30.57
C ALA A 94 -10.75 -41.76 31.43
N ASN A 95 -11.73 -41.90 32.31
CA ASN A 95 -11.87 -43.06 33.16
C ASN A 95 -12.30 -44.24 32.28
N TYR A 96 -11.32 -44.96 31.72
CA TYR A 96 -11.56 -46.15 30.90
C TYR A 96 -11.90 -47.35 31.80
N ASN A 97 -13.12 -47.35 32.35
CA ASN A 97 -13.75 -48.57 32.87
C ASN A 97 -14.59 -49.25 31.78
N PHE A 98 -13.99 -49.60 30.64
CA PHE A 98 -14.63 -50.49 29.67
C PHE A 98 -13.68 -51.61 29.27
N ARG A 99 -13.77 -52.67 30.06
CA ARG A 99 -13.18 -53.99 29.81
C ARG A 99 -13.83 -54.59 28.56
N GLY A 100 -13.08 -54.61 27.46
CA GLY A 100 -13.30 -55.49 26.32
C GLY A 100 -14.25 -54.97 25.23
N MET A 101 -13.70 -54.33 24.21
CA MET A 101 -14.23 -54.49 22.86
C MET A 101 -13.17 -54.16 21.80
N TYR A 102 -13.00 -55.08 20.87
CA TYR A 102 -11.97 -55.12 19.85
C TYR A 102 -12.16 -53.97 18.84
N ASN A 103 -11.05 -53.35 18.42
CA ASN A 103 -10.91 -52.40 17.32
C ASN A 103 -11.53 -51.00 17.51
N GLN A 104 -10.78 -50.08 18.12
CA GLN A 104 -10.93 -48.64 17.83
C GLN A 104 -9.54 -47.99 17.68
N ARG A 105 -8.95 -48.16 16.49
CA ARG A 105 -7.88 -47.30 15.96
C ARG A 105 -8.47 -45.92 15.58
N TYR A 106 -9.16 -45.25 16.51
CA TYR A 106 -9.58 -43.87 16.32
C TYR A 106 -8.60 -42.99 17.09
N HIS A 107 -7.42 -42.81 16.50
CA HIS A 107 -6.54 -41.72 16.89
C HIS A 107 -7.24 -40.44 16.43
N CYS A 108 -8.13 -39.90 17.25
CA CYS A 108 -8.72 -38.59 16.99
C CYS A 108 -7.57 -37.56 17.12
N PRO A 109 -7.14 -36.88 16.05
CA PRO A 109 -6.17 -35.81 16.19
C PRO A 109 -6.89 -34.67 16.90
N VAL A 110 -6.52 -34.43 18.17
CA VAL A 110 -7.12 -33.35 18.95
C VAL A 110 -6.88 -32.03 18.17
N PRO A 111 -7.93 -31.28 17.80
CA PRO A 111 -7.74 -30.08 17.00
C PRO A 111 -6.98 -29.03 17.82
N LYS A 112 -5.80 -28.64 17.33
CA LYS A 112 -4.96 -27.63 17.95
C LYS A 112 -5.57 -26.24 17.71
N ILE A 113 -6.08 -25.61 18.76
CA ILE A 113 -6.56 -24.23 18.74
C ILE A 113 -5.41 -23.32 19.18
N PHE A 114 -5.20 -22.22 18.46
CA PHE A 114 -4.25 -21.17 18.80
C PHE A 114 -4.98 -19.97 19.38
N TYR A 115 -4.37 -19.32 20.36
CA TYR A 115 -4.89 -18.13 20.99
C TYR A 115 -3.94 -16.95 20.74
N VAL A 116 -4.49 -15.76 20.57
CA VAL A 116 -3.75 -14.51 20.42
C VAL A 116 -4.42 -13.45 21.27
N GLN A 117 -3.63 -12.77 22.10
CA GLN A 117 -4.02 -11.55 22.80
C GLN A 117 -3.61 -10.35 21.95
N LEU A 118 -4.50 -9.37 21.84
CA LEU A 118 -4.32 -8.14 21.09
C LEU A 118 -4.66 -6.97 22.01
N THR A 119 -3.71 -6.07 22.22
CA THR A 119 -3.92 -4.84 22.99
C THR A 119 -3.91 -3.65 22.05
N VAL A 120 -4.94 -2.81 22.11
CA VAL A 120 -5.06 -1.55 21.35
C VAL A 120 -5.48 -0.47 22.33
N GLY A 121 -4.58 0.47 22.62
CA GLY A 121 -4.81 1.48 23.65
C GLY A 121 -5.03 0.83 25.02
N ASN A 122 -6.20 1.07 25.61
CA ASN A 122 -6.61 0.50 26.90
C ASN A 122 -7.43 -0.79 26.77
N ASN A 123 -7.75 -1.20 25.54
CA ASN A 123 -8.62 -2.34 25.27
C ASN A 123 -7.82 -3.59 24.94
N GLU A 124 -8.21 -4.72 25.53
CA GLU A 124 -7.62 -6.03 25.28
C GLU A 124 -8.64 -6.97 24.62
N PHE A 125 -8.19 -7.66 23.58
CA PHE A 125 -9.00 -8.56 22.76
C PHE A 125 -8.34 -9.93 22.63
N PHE A 126 -9.14 -10.99 22.65
CA PHE A 126 -8.67 -12.37 22.50
C PHE A 126 -9.23 -13.00 21.22
N GLY A 127 -8.33 -13.49 20.38
CA GLY A 127 -8.66 -14.22 19.16
C GLY A 127 -8.29 -15.69 19.26
N GLU A 128 -9.14 -16.53 18.69
CA GLU A 128 -8.91 -17.97 18.59
C GLU A 128 -8.96 -18.42 17.13
N GLY A 129 -8.24 -19.49 16.81
CA GLY A 129 -8.26 -20.03 15.45
C GLY A 129 -7.50 -21.34 15.30
N LYS A 130 -7.79 -22.06 14.21
CA LYS A 130 -7.09 -23.30 13.84
C LYS A 130 -5.61 -23.06 13.47
N THR A 131 -5.25 -21.82 13.15
CA THR A 131 -3.89 -21.38 12.84
C THR A 131 -3.57 -20.10 13.60
N ARG A 132 -2.28 -19.81 13.81
CA ARG A 132 -1.83 -18.54 14.42
C ARG A 132 -2.34 -17.31 13.66
N GLN A 133 -2.40 -17.39 12.33
CA GLN A 133 -2.92 -16.32 11.49
C GLN A 133 -4.43 -16.15 11.65
N ALA A 134 -5.19 -17.24 11.69
CA ALA A 134 -6.63 -17.18 11.94
C ALA A 134 -6.96 -16.59 13.31
N ALA A 135 -6.23 -16.98 14.35
CA ALA A 135 -6.37 -16.41 15.70
C ALA A 135 -6.06 -14.90 15.71
N ARG A 136 -5.01 -14.48 15.00
CA ARG A 136 -4.66 -13.05 14.85
C ARG A 136 -5.74 -12.25 14.13
N HIS A 137 -6.26 -12.79 13.02
CA HIS A 137 -7.34 -12.15 12.27
C HIS A 137 -8.64 -12.09 13.10
N ASN A 138 -8.95 -13.14 13.87
CA ASN A 138 -10.11 -13.17 14.77
C ASN A 138 -9.99 -12.11 15.87
N ALA A 139 -8.82 -11.97 16.49
CA ALA A 139 -8.56 -10.91 17.47
C ALA A 139 -8.77 -9.51 16.85
N ALA A 140 -8.21 -9.28 15.66
CA ALA A 140 -8.31 -8.00 14.98
C ALA A 140 -9.75 -7.65 14.57
N MET A 141 -10.53 -8.64 14.13
CA MET A 141 -11.93 -8.46 13.79
C MET A 141 -12.78 -8.07 15.02
N LYS A 142 -12.56 -8.72 16.16
CA LYS A 142 -13.22 -8.35 17.43
C LYS A 142 -12.85 -6.94 17.87
N ALA A 143 -11.57 -6.58 17.76
CA ALA A 143 -11.09 -5.25 18.07
C ALA A 143 -11.75 -4.19 17.17
N LEU A 144 -11.80 -4.41 15.85
CA LEU A 144 -12.48 -3.51 14.92
C LEU A 144 -13.96 -3.32 15.26
N GLN A 145 -14.69 -4.41 15.54
CA GLN A 145 -16.10 -4.34 15.93
C GLN A 145 -16.32 -3.55 17.22
N ALA A 146 -15.46 -3.74 18.23
CA ALA A 146 -15.54 -3.01 19.48
C ALA A 146 -15.19 -1.53 19.31
N LEU A 147 -14.12 -1.23 18.56
CA LEU A 147 -13.64 0.12 18.29
C LEU A 147 -14.54 0.93 17.35
N GLN A 148 -15.45 0.26 16.61
CA GLN A 148 -16.53 0.89 15.83
C GLN A 148 -17.70 1.35 16.73
N ASN A 149 -17.93 0.70 17.88
CA ASN A 149 -19.06 0.96 18.77
C ASN A 149 -18.71 1.83 19.99
N GLU A 150 -17.43 2.13 20.25
CA GLU A 150 -17.04 3.07 21.31
C GLU A 150 -17.15 4.52 20.82
N PRO A 151 -17.82 5.42 21.58
CA PRO A 151 -17.79 6.85 21.28
C PRO A 151 -16.33 7.30 21.30
N ILE A 152 -15.93 8.02 20.24
CA ILE A 152 -14.59 8.57 20.10
C ILE A 152 -14.27 9.33 21.41
N PRO A 153 -13.23 8.93 22.19
CA PRO A 153 -12.85 9.72 23.35
C PRO A 153 -12.44 11.10 22.85
N GLU A 154 -13.10 12.11 23.40
CA GLU A 154 -12.89 13.52 23.12
C GLU A 154 -11.41 13.86 23.38
N ARG A 155 -10.73 14.38 22.35
CA ARG A 155 -9.36 14.89 22.50
C ARG A 155 -9.41 16.08 23.45
N SER A 156 -8.64 16.04 24.53
CA SER A 156 -8.38 17.24 25.35
C SER A 156 -7.83 18.36 24.45
N PRO A 157 -8.36 19.60 24.56
CA PRO A 157 -7.97 20.69 23.70
C PRO A 157 -6.69 21.31 24.27
N GLN A 158 -5.53 20.79 23.89
CA GLN A 158 -4.28 21.52 24.07
C GLN A 158 -3.51 21.58 22.75
N ASN A 159 -3.41 22.83 22.31
CA ASN A 159 -2.59 23.38 21.25
C ASN A 159 -3.08 23.10 19.84
N GLY A 160 -3.97 23.98 19.40
CA GLY A 160 -4.12 24.27 17.99
C GLY A 160 -2.83 24.81 17.41
N GLU A 161 -2.55 24.38 16.18
CA GLU A 161 -2.27 25.28 15.08
C GLU A 161 -2.38 24.49 13.77
N SER A 162 -3.27 24.99 12.90
CA SER A 162 -3.24 24.83 11.44
C SER A 162 -2.95 23.44 10.88
N GLY A 163 -4.00 22.62 10.73
CA GLY A 163 -4.11 21.72 9.58
C GLY A 163 -4.61 22.50 8.36
N LYS A 164 -3.82 23.50 7.93
CA LYS A 164 -3.97 24.13 6.61
C LYS A 164 -3.87 23.03 5.55
N ASP A 165 -4.70 23.18 4.53
CA ASP A 165 -4.67 22.48 3.26
C ASP A 165 -3.25 22.27 2.70
N VAL A 166 -2.61 21.14 3.00
CA VAL A 166 -1.39 20.61 2.37
C VAL A 166 -1.33 19.14 2.85
N ASP A 167 -1.40 18.08 2.05
CA ASP A 167 -0.74 17.86 0.77
C ASP A 167 -1.67 17.10 -0.19
N ASP A 168 -2.28 17.88 -1.08
CA ASP A 168 -2.64 17.50 -2.44
C ASP A 168 -1.35 17.31 -3.29
N ASP A 169 -0.38 16.54 -2.75
CA ASP A 169 0.99 16.45 -3.25
C ASP A 169 1.42 14.98 -3.48
N LYS A 170 0.45 14.14 -3.83
CA LYS A 170 0.70 12.77 -4.34
C LYS A 170 0.42 12.62 -5.84
N ASP A 171 0.45 13.72 -6.59
CA ASP A 171 0.63 13.70 -8.04
C ASP A 171 1.85 14.53 -8.51
N ALA A 172 2.65 15.11 -7.60
CA ALA A 172 3.89 15.83 -7.94
C ALA A 172 5.06 14.91 -8.37
N ASN A 173 4.89 13.59 -8.29
CA ASN A 173 5.90 12.62 -8.73
C ASN A 173 5.58 11.90 -10.04
N LYS A 174 4.49 12.24 -10.74
CA LYS A 174 4.37 11.80 -12.13
C LYS A 174 5.30 12.65 -12.98
N SER A 175 6.48 12.11 -13.26
CA SER A 175 7.37 12.69 -14.25
C SER A 175 6.62 12.86 -15.57
N GLU A 176 6.94 13.92 -16.29
CA GLU A 176 6.31 14.31 -17.54
C GLU A 176 6.47 13.22 -18.60
N ILE A 177 7.55 12.43 -18.48
CA ILE A 177 7.79 11.18 -19.20
C ILE A 177 6.63 10.20 -18.96
N SER A 178 6.27 9.93 -17.70
CA SER A 178 5.17 9.03 -17.35
C SER A 178 3.82 9.52 -17.86
N LEU A 179 3.60 10.83 -17.88
CA LEU A 179 2.36 11.41 -18.39
C LEU A 179 2.22 11.24 -19.91
N VAL A 180 3.31 11.39 -20.67
CA VAL A 180 3.35 11.08 -22.11
C VAL A 180 3.00 9.61 -22.37
N PHE A 181 3.61 8.68 -21.61
CA PHE A 181 3.28 7.26 -21.72
C PHE A 181 1.81 6.96 -21.36
N GLU A 182 1.24 7.60 -20.33
CA GLU A 182 -0.16 7.43 -19.96
C GLU A 182 -1.10 7.89 -21.09
N ILE A 183 -0.79 9.02 -21.72
CA ILE A 183 -1.52 9.56 -22.87
C ILE A 183 -1.48 8.59 -24.05
N ALA A 184 -0.30 8.07 -24.35
CA ALA A 184 -0.08 7.17 -25.46
C ALA A 184 -0.83 5.85 -25.29
N LEU A 185 -0.71 5.24 -24.10
CA LEU A 185 -1.41 4.01 -23.76
C LEU A 185 -2.93 4.16 -23.87
N LYS A 186 -3.49 5.28 -23.41
CA LYS A 186 -4.94 5.54 -23.51
C LYS A 186 -5.43 5.68 -24.94
N ARG A 187 -4.58 6.15 -25.85
CA ARG A 187 -4.91 6.37 -27.26
C ARG A 187 -4.38 5.27 -28.18
N ASN A 188 -3.78 4.23 -27.61
CA ASN A 188 -3.11 3.15 -28.34
C ASN A 188 -2.07 3.66 -29.35
N MET A 189 -1.30 4.68 -28.95
CA MET A 189 -0.23 5.27 -29.75
C MET A 189 1.15 4.74 -29.30
N PRO A 190 2.08 4.48 -30.23
CA PRO A 190 3.46 4.13 -29.88
C PRO A 190 4.23 5.37 -29.38
N VAL A 191 5.17 5.13 -28.45
CA VAL A 191 6.09 6.15 -27.92
C VAL A 191 7.53 5.67 -28.08
N SER A 192 8.40 6.47 -28.68
CA SER A 192 9.85 6.21 -28.70
C SER A 192 10.65 7.44 -28.24
N PHE A 193 11.76 7.19 -27.54
CA PHE A 193 12.75 8.20 -27.18
C PHE A 193 14.08 7.82 -27.84
N GLU A 194 14.61 8.71 -28.66
CA GLU A 194 15.87 8.50 -29.38
C GLU A 194 16.85 9.63 -29.08
N VAL A 195 18.10 9.30 -28.78
CA VAL A 195 19.17 10.29 -28.57
C VAL A 195 19.79 10.56 -29.93
N ILE A 196 19.60 11.77 -30.47
CA ILE A 196 20.08 12.12 -31.82
C ILE A 196 21.51 12.67 -31.78
N LYS A 197 21.85 13.39 -30.72
CA LYS A 197 23.14 14.08 -30.62
C LYS A 197 23.65 14.10 -29.19
N GLU A 198 24.95 13.87 -29.06
CA GLU A 198 25.69 14.04 -27.82
C GLU A 198 26.86 15.00 -28.10
N SER A 199 26.93 16.13 -27.39
CA SER A 199 27.99 17.11 -27.57
C SER A 199 28.57 17.58 -26.24
N GLY A 200 29.87 17.42 -26.06
CA GLY A 200 30.61 17.90 -24.89
C GLY A 200 32.00 17.25 -24.78
N PRO A 201 32.83 17.71 -23.84
CA PRO A 201 34.21 17.25 -23.72
C PRO A 201 34.25 15.75 -23.39
N PRO A 202 35.12 14.97 -24.06
CA PRO A 202 35.28 13.55 -23.76
C PRO A 202 35.70 13.37 -22.31
N HIS A 203 35.00 12.51 -21.57
CA HIS A 203 35.38 12.15 -20.21
C HIS A 203 36.66 11.31 -20.28
N MET A 204 37.77 11.84 -19.79
CA MET A 204 38.92 11.03 -19.33
C MET A 204 38.78 10.75 -17.84
#